data_AF-Q9X451-F1
#
_entry.id   AF-Q9X451-F1
#
_cell.length_a   1.000
_cell.length_b   1.000
_cell.length_c   1.000
_cell.angle_alpha   90.00
_cell.angle_beta   90.00
_cell.angle_gamma   90.00
#
_symmetry.space_group_name_H-M   'P 1'
#
loop_
_entity.id
_entity.type
_entity.pdbx_description
1 polymer ?
#
loop_
_entity_poly.entity_id
_entity_poly.type
_entity_poly.pdbx_seq_one_letter_code
_entity_poly.pdbx_strand_id
1 'polypeptide(L)'
;LLNQSKDTIIYLCVLKKQHLFQSDKPESIETTLKNAADGRDIRLIVVTDAEGILGIGDWGVDGVDIAIGKLMVYTAAAGINPAQVLPVSIDAGTNNKELLNDPLYLGNKHKRVYGEKYNELIDKFVAAVQKLFPESMLHFEDFGRSNADVILNKYKDKILT
;
A
#
# COMPACT_ATOMS: atom_id res chain seq x y z
N LEU A 1 -4.57 -13.57 -17.33
CA LEU A 1 -4.63 -13.57 -15.84
C LEU A 1 -3.45 -12.80 -15.24
N LEU A 2 -2.19 -13.07 -15.64
CA LEU A 2 -1.00 -12.35 -15.13
C LEU A 2 -0.84 -10.90 -15.60
N ASN A 3 -1.38 -10.53 -16.78
CA ASN A 3 -1.20 -9.18 -17.32
C ASN A 3 -2.08 -8.09 -16.70
N GLN A 4 -3.08 -8.44 -15.88
CA GLN A 4 -3.94 -7.43 -15.23
C GLN A 4 -3.44 -7.01 -13.83
N SER A 5 -2.52 -7.76 -13.21
CA SER A 5 -2.12 -7.48 -11.82
C SER A 5 -1.12 -6.32 -11.69
N LYS A 6 -0.31 -6.05 -12.72
CA LYS A 6 0.68 -4.96 -12.68
C LYS A 6 0.07 -3.58 -12.88
N ASP A 7 -1.03 -3.48 -13.64
CA ASP A 7 -1.70 -2.20 -13.93
C ASP A 7 -2.67 -1.73 -12.83
N THR A 8 -2.87 -2.54 -11.76
CA THR A 8 -3.89 -2.29 -10.73
C THR A 8 -3.29 -1.93 -9.35
N ILE A 9 -1.96 -1.82 -9.25
CA ILE A 9 -1.32 -1.45 -7.98
C ILE A 9 -1.47 0.03 -7.74
N ILE A 10 -2.06 0.38 -6.59
CA ILE A 10 -2.16 1.76 -6.16
C ILE A 10 -0.92 2.13 -5.37
N TYR A 11 -0.16 3.12 -5.85
CA TYR A 11 0.92 3.73 -5.09
C TYR A 11 0.41 4.99 -4.40
N LEU A 12 0.21 4.91 -3.08
CA LEU A 12 -0.08 6.06 -2.23
C LEU A 12 1.22 6.63 -1.70
N CYS A 13 1.52 7.87 -2.07
CA CYS A 13 2.79 8.52 -1.76
C CYS A 13 2.70 9.37 -0.48
N VAL A 14 3.58 9.13 0.50
CA VAL A 14 3.84 10.09 1.60
C VAL A 14 4.79 11.17 1.07
N LEU A 15 4.24 12.14 0.32
CA LEU A 15 4.91 13.39 -0.05
C LEU A 15 6.24 13.24 -0.82
N LYS A 16 6.17 13.26 -2.17
CA LYS A 16 7.31 13.68 -3.00
C LYS A 16 7.19 15.15 -3.34
N LYS A 17 8.26 15.92 -3.13
CA LYS A 17 8.56 17.05 -4.02
C LYS A 17 8.86 16.43 -5.39
N GLN A 18 7.82 16.37 -6.22
CA GLN A 18 7.80 16.24 -7.68
C GLN A 18 8.46 14.98 -8.31
N HIS A 19 7.67 14.40 -9.23
CA HIS A 19 8.05 13.48 -10.32
C HIS A 19 8.26 12.00 -9.99
N LEU A 20 7.17 11.22 -10.07
CA LEU A 20 6.93 10.11 -11.01
C LEU A 20 5.52 9.55 -10.70
N PHE A 21 4.65 9.49 -11.72
CA PHE A 21 3.17 9.52 -11.67
C PHE A 21 2.57 10.89 -11.32
N GLN A 22 2.72 11.81 -12.27
CA GLN A 22 2.14 13.15 -12.23
C GLN A 22 0.95 13.20 -13.19
N SER A 23 -0.25 12.93 -12.68
CA SER A 23 -1.42 13.68 -13.15
C SER A 23 -1.47 14.96 -12.32
N ASP A 24 -1.59 16.12 -12.97
CA ASP A 24 -1.38 17.49 -12.45
C ASP A 24 -2.31 18.00 -11.34
N LYS A 25 -2.67 17.16 -10.36
CA LYS A 25 -3.26 17.55 -9.07
C LYS A 25 -2.74 16.57 -8.01
N PRO A 26 -2.44 16.99 -6.76
CA PRO A 26 -2.34 16.04 -5.66
C PRO A 26 -3.74 15.44 -5.48
N GLU A 27 -3.98 14.33 -6.18
CA GLU A 27 -5.22 13.60 -6.09
C GLU A 27 -5.35 13.09 -4.64
N SER A 28 -6.51 13.30 -4.02
CA SER A 28 -6.70 12.84 -2.65
C SER A 28 -6.60 11.30 -2.61
N ILE A 29 -6.20 10.75 -1.46
CA ILE A 29 -6.17 9.29 -1.26
C ILE A 29 -7.51 8.66 -1.66
N GLU A 30 -8.63 9.30 -1.29
CA GLU A 30 -9.97 8.86 -1.65
C GLU A 30 -10.17 8.79 -3.17
N THR A 31 -9.75 9.82 -3.92
CA THR A 31 -9.94 9.82 -5.38
C THR A 31 -9.04 8.78 -6.06
N THR A 32 -7.80 8.62 -5.58
CA THR A 32 -6.88 7.58 -6.06
C THR A 32 -7.48 6.18 -5.87
N LEU A 33 -7.97 5.90 -4.66
CA LEU A 33 -8.62 4.63 -4.32
C LEU A 33 -9.87 4.38 -5.17
N LYS A 34 -10.71 5.41 -5.36
CA LYS A 34 -11.93 5.32 -6.16
C LYS A 34 -11.62 5.03 -7.63
N ASN A 35 -10.64 5.73 -8.21
CA ASN A 35 -10.25 5.53 -9.61
C ASN A 35 -9.72 4.12 -9.84
N ALA A 36 -8.86 3.64 -8.96
CA ALA A 36 -8.27 2.31 -9.09
C ALA A 36 -9.23 1.15 -8.77
N ALA A 37 -10.24 1.40 -7.93
CA ALA A 37 -11.33 0.44 -7.77
C ALA A 37 -12.17 0.33 -9.05
N ASP A 38 -12.25 1.37 -9.88
CA ASP A 38 -12.96 1.36 -11.17
C ASP A 38 -14.39 0.77 -11.08
N GLY A 39 -15.12 1.17 -10.02
CA GLY A 39 -16.48 0.69 -9.75
C GLY A 39 -16.59 -0.76 -9.26
N ARG A 40 -15.48 -1.46 -9.01
CA ARG A 40 -15.47 -2.82 -8.45
C ARG A 40 -15.94 -2.84 -6.99
N ASP A 41 -16.62 -3.91 -6.61
CA ASP A 41 -16.98 -4.21 -5.21
C ASP A 41 -15.75 -4.75 -4.47
N ILE A 42 -14.98 -3.87 -3.85
CA ILE A 42 -13.76 -4.24 -3.13
C ILE A 42 -14.10 -4.80 -1.74
N ARG A 43 -13.67 -6.04 -1.48
CA ARG A 43 -13.88 -6.78 -0.23
C ARG A 43 -12.59 -7.07 0.55
N LEU A 44 -11.44 -7.03 -0.12
CA LEU A 44 -10.14 -7.22 0.50
C LEU A 44 -9.17 -6.17 -0.03
N ILE A 45 -8.54 -5.44 0.88
CA ILE A 45 -7.46 -4.53 0.57
C ILE A 45 -6.21 -5.08 1.24
N VAL A 46 -5.19 -5.40 0.46
CA VAL A 46 -3.87 -5.74 1.01
C VAL A 46 -2.99 -4.53 0.82
N VAL A 47 -2.58 -3.94 1.94
CA VAL A 47 -1.72 -2.76 1.97
C VAL A 47 -0.35 -3.15 2.48
N THR A 48 0.70 -2.58 1.90
CA THR A 48 2.08 -2.73 2.37
C THR A 48 2.83 -1.41 2.28
N ASP A 49 3.78 -1.18 3.19
CA ASP A 49 4.80 -0.14 3.02
C ASP A 49 6.18 -0.74 2.67
N ALA A 50 6.26 -2.06 2.54
CA ALA A 50 7.44 -2.82 2.11
C ALA A 50 8.73 -2.57 2.93
N GLU A 51 8.58 -2.16 4.20
CA GLU A 51 9.72 -1.98 5.10
C GLU A 51 10.23 -3.30 5.71
N GLY A 52 9.31 -4.24 5.98
CA GLY A 52 9.56 -5.43 6.78
C GLY A 52 9.42 -6.74 6.02
N ILE A 53 9.78 -6.78 4.74
CA ILE A 53 9.45 -7.92 3.88
C ILE A 53 10.23 -9.16 4.28
N LEU A 54 9.53 -10.25 4.64
CA LEU A 54 10.01 -11.64 4.74
C LEU A 54 11.43 -11.83 5.37
N GLY A 55 11.86 -10.93 6.26
CA GLY A 55 13.21 -10.91 6.82
C GLY A 55 14.33 -10.44 5.88
N ILE A 56 14.03 -10.06 4.63
CA ILE A 56 14.96 -9.47 3.66
C ILE A 56 15.05 -7.94 3.75
N GLY A 57 14.18 -7.31 4.54
CA GLY A 57 14.29 -5.89 4.92
C GLY A 57 13.47 -4.94 4.04
N ASP A 58 13.94 -3.69 3.96
CA ASP A 58 13.25 -2.58 3.28
C ASP A 58 13.53 -2.63 1.77
N TRP A 59 12.47 -2.78 0.99
CA TRP A 59 12.52 -2.78 -0.49
C TRP A 59 11.76 -1.62 -1.12
N GLY A 60 11.28 -0.66 -0.31
CA GLY A 60 10.50 0.46 -0.80
C GLY A 60 9.39 0.03 -1.76
N VAL A 61 9.17 0.75 -2.86
CA VAL A 61 8.10 0.40 -3.81
C VAL A 61 8.34 -0.89 -4.59
N ASP A 62 9.60 -1.35 -4.69
CA ASP A 62 9.95 -2.58 -5.41
C ASP A 62 9.49 -3.83 -4.64
N GLY A 63 9.20 -3.68 -3.34
CA GLY A 63 8.63 -4.71 -2.50
C GLY A 63 7.17 -5.08 -2.81
N VAL A 64 6.46 -4.29 -3.62
CA VAL A 64 5.02 -4.49 -3.83
C VAL A 64 4.70 -5.79 -4.57
N ASP A 65 5.61 -6.30 -5.40
CA ASP A 65 5.44 -7.57 -6.12
C ASP A 65 5.23 -8.74 -5.14
N ILE A 66 5.74 -8.63 -3.91
CA ILE A 66 5.57 -9.64 -2.87
C ILE A 66 4.15 -9.59 -2.29
N ALA A 67 3.56 -8.40 -2.13
CA ALA A 67 2.15 -8.26 -1.76
C ALA A 67 1.23 -8.84 -2.85
N ILE A 68 1.54 -8.64 -4.14
CA ILE A 68 0.81 -9.28 -5.25
C ILE A 68 0.93 -10.80 -5.17
N GLY A 69 2.12 -11.33 -4.86
CA GLY A 69 2.33 -12.76 -4.66
C GLY A 69 1.41 -13.35 -3.59
N LYS A 70 1.24 -12.66 -2.45
CA LYS A 70 0.30 -13.05 -1.39
C LYS A 70 -1.16 -13.02 -1.86
N LEU A 71 -1.54 -12.02 -2.65
CA LEU A 71 -2.87 -11.96 -3.27
C LEU A 71 -3.16 -13.16 -4.17
N MET A 72 -2.17 -13.60 -4.95
CA MET A 72 -2.31 -14.81 -5.77
C MET A 72 -2.58 -16.05 -4.91
N VAL A 73 -1.97 -16.15 -3.73
CA VAL A 73 -2.25 -17.22 -2.77
C VAL A 73 -3.69 -17.12 -2.23
N TYR A 74 -4.15 -15.92 -1.85
CA TYR A 74 -5.54 -15.72 -1.41
C TYR A 74 -6.56 -16.14 -2.48
N THR A 75 -6.33 -15.75 -3.72
CA THR A 75 -7.21 -16.13 -4.82
C THR A 75 -7.16 -17.63 -5.10
N ALA A 76 -5.96 -18.21 -5.21
CA ALA A 76 -5.81 -19.61 -5.58
C ALA A 76 -6.19 -20.61 -4.47
N ALA A 77 -5.83 -20.31 -3.22
CA ALA A 77 -5.98 -21.22 -2.09
C ALA A 77 -7.26 -20.98 -1.28
N ALA A 78 -7.66 -19.71 -1.11
CA ALA A 78 -8.86 -19.36 -0.32
C ALA A 78 -10.08 -19.05 -1.19
N GLY A 79 -9.95 -19.11 -2.53
CA GLY A 79 -11.05 -18.87 -3.46
C GLY A 79 -11.54 -17.42 -3.48
N ILE A 80 -10.71 -16.47 -3.02
CA ILE A 80 -11.06 -15.04 -3.01
C ILE A 80 -11.13 -14.53 -4.46
N ASN A 81 -12.27 -13.96 -4.82
CA ASN A 81 -12.48 -13.39 -6.15
C ASN A 81 -11.49 -12.23 -6.40
N PRO A 82 -10.58 -12.33 -7.38
CA PRO A 82 -9.57 -11.31 -7.63
C PRO A 82 -10.19 -9.95 -8.02
N ALA A 83 -11.40 -9.92 -8.56
CA ALA A 83 -12.10 -8.67 -8.87
C ALA A 83 -12.44 -7.85 -7.61
N GLN A 84 -12.56 -8.51 -6.45
CA GLN A 84 -12.89 -7.89 -5.16
C GLN A 84 -11.65 -7.52 -4.34
N VAL A 85 -10.45 -7.62 -4.94
CA VAL A 85 -9.18 -7.36 -4.25
C VAL A 85 -8.56 -6.06 -4.77
N LEU A 86 -7.99 -5.27 -3.85
CA LEU A 86 -7.24 -4.05 -4.16
C LEU A 86 -5.85 -4.08 -3.50
N PRO A 87 -4.76 -4.24 -4.28
CA PRO A 87 -3.41 -4.06 -3.78
C PRO A 87 -3.08 -2.57 -3.61
N VAL A 88 -2.52 -2.22 -2.45
CA VAL A 88 -2.08 -0.86 -2.14
C VAL A 88 -0.64 -0.88 -1.63
N SER A 89 0.19 0.01 -2.17
CA SER A 89 1.53 0.29 -1.66
C SER A 89 1.58 1.70 -1.10
N ILE A 90 2.09 1.85 0.12
CA ILE A 90 2.37 3.14 0.73
C ILE A 90 3.86 3.44 0.56
N ASP A 91 4.16 4.38 -0.33
CA ASP A 91 5.53 4.86 -0.53
C ASP A 91 5.88 5.93 0.51
N ALA A 92 6.44 5.47 1.63
CA ALA A 92 6.97 6.32 2.69
C ALA A 92 8.46 6.67 2.51
N GLY A 93 9.05 6.38 1.35
CA GLY A 93 10.51 6.36 1.15
C GLY A 93 11.12 5.03 1.60
N THR A 94 12.44 4.91 1.49
CA THR A 94 13.19 3.70 1.85
C THR A 94 14.49 4.04 2.53
N ASN A 95 14.92 3.20 3.47
CA ASN A 95 16.24 3.27 4.08
C ASN A 95 17.29 2.42 3.33
N ASN A 96 16.87 1.69 2.30
CA ASN A 96 17.75 0.88 1.47
C ASN A 96 18.62 1.80 0.58
N LYS A 97 19.92 1.84 0.89
CA LYS A 97 20.87 2.71 0.18
C LYS A 97 21.06 2.30 -1.27
N GLU A 98 20.91 1.03 -1.61
CA GLU A 98 21.04 0.56 -2.99
C GLU A 98 19.91 1.15 -3.84
N LEU A 99 18.66 1.06 -3.37
CA LEU A 99 17.50 1.66 -4.02
C LEU A 99 17.59 3.19 -4.10
N LEU A 100 18.07 3.85 -3.04
CA LEU A 100 18.24 5.31 -3.05
C LEU A 100 19.27 5.78 -4.09
N ASN A 101 20.29 4.96 -4.37
CA ASN A 101 21.35 5.28 -5.32
C ASN A 101 21.05 4.77 -6.73
N ASP A 102 20.06 3.89 -6.89
CA ASP A 102 19.67 3.39 -8.21
C ASP A 102 18.97 4.51 -9.02
N PRO A 103 19.53 4.93 -10.17
CA PRO A 103 18.88 5.92 -11.03
C PRO A 103 17.51 5.47 -11.53
N LEU A 104 17.27 4.16 -11.67
CA LEU A 104 16.04 3.57 -12.19
C LEU A 104 14.97 3.32 -11.12
N TYR A 105 15.28 3.46 -9.83
CA TYR A 105 14.30 3.29 -8.76
C TYR A 105 13.13 4.28 -8.91
N LEU A 106 11.91 3.73 -8.99
CA LEU A 106 10.69 4.49 -9.28
C LEU A 106 10.09 5.14 -8.03
N GLY A 107 10.39 4.60 -6.86
CA GLY A 107 9.86 5.08 -5.59
C GLY A 107 10.49 6.38 -5.11
N ASN A 108 10.11 6.78 -3.91
CA ASN A 108 10.62 7.99 -3.30
C ASN A 108 12.10 7.87 -2.91
N LYS A 109 12.94 8.69 -3.53
CA LYS A 109 14.39 8.79 -3.24
C LYS A 109 14.68 9.66 -2.01
N HIS A 110 14.01 9.35 -0.91
CA HIS A 110 14.33 9.89 0.40
C HIS A 110 14.26 8.78 1.45
N LYS A 111 14.94 9.03 2.58
CA LYS A 111 14.87 8.14 3.74
C LYS A 111 13.43 7.99 4.22
N ARG A 112 13.12 6.85 4.80
CA ARG A 112 11.76 6.51 5.23
C ARG A 112 11.22 7.53 6.25
N VAL A 113 9.96 7.90 6.09
CA VAL A 113 9.22 8.78 6.99
C VAL A 113 8.62 7.94 8.11
N TYR A 114 8.78 8.41 9.35
CA TYR A 114 8.26 7.77 10.56
C TYR A 114 7.51 8.76 11.44
N GLY A 115 6.84 8.23 12.47
CA GLY A 115 6.20 9.02 13.51
C GLY A 115 4.90 9.67 13.04
N GLU A 116 4.60 10.85 13.57
CA GLU A 116 3.29 11.50 13.39
C GLU A 116 2.90 11.69 11.92
N LYS A 117 3.82 12.13 11.07
CA LYS A 117 3.55 12.34 9.64
C LYS A 117 3.15 11.05 8.92
N TYR A 118 3.79 9.93 9.28
CA TYR A 118 3.45 8.63 8.73
C TYR A 118 2.08 8.18 9.25
N ASN A 119 1.87 8.29 10.56
CA ASN A 119 0.61 7.91 11.21
C ASN A 119 -0.58 8.70 10.66
N GLU A 120 -0.43 10.00 10.42
CA GLU A 120 -1.46 10.84 9.79
C GLU A 120 -1.83 10.39 8.38
N LEU A 121 -0.85 9.90 7.59
CA LEU A 121 -1.17 9.32 6.29
C LEU A 121 -1.99 8.04 6.46
N ILE A 122 -1.56 7.13 7.34
CA ILE A 122 -2.29 5.89 7.61
C ILE A 122 -3.72 6.20 8.04
N ASP A 123 -3.92 7.19 8.90
CA ASP A 123 -5.25 7.61 9.35
C ASP A 123 -6.13 8.10 8.20
N LYS A 124 -5.58 8.95 7.32
CA LYS A 124 -6.29 9.43 6.13
C LYS A 124 -6.61 8.30 5.17
N PHE A 125 -5.70 7.33 5.02
CA PHE A 125 -5.89 6.16 4.19
C PHE A 125 -6.99 5.24 4.74
N VAL A 126 -6.93 4.87 6.02
CA VAL A 126 -7.95 4.03 6.66
C VAL A 126 -9.32 4.70 6.59
N ALA A 127 -9.38 6.01 6.88
CA ALA A 127 -10.63 6.77 6.77
C ALA A 127 -11.21 6.76 5.35
N ALA A 128 -10.37 6.91 4.33
CA ALA A 128 -10.79 6.85 2.93
C ALA A 128 -11.28 5.44 2.55
N VAL A 129 -10.57 4.39 2.98
CA VAL A 129 -10.97 2.99 2.79
C VAL A 129 -12.34 2.71 3.42
N GLN A 130 -12.54 3.06 4.69
CA GLN A 130 -13.80 2.81 5.37
C GLN A 130 -14.97 3.57 4.75
N LYS A 131 -14.71 4.76 4.20
CA LYS A 131 -15.71 5.56 3.49
C LYS A 131 -16.12 4.96 2.14
N LEU A 132 -15.15 4.48 1.36
CA LEU A 132 -15.38 3.96 0.00
C LEU A 132 -15.81 2.49 -0.01
N PHE A 133 -15.24 1.69 0.89
CA PHE A 133 -15.34 0.24 0.94
C PHE A 133 -15.67 -0.22 2.37
N PRO A 134 -16.83 0.17 2.93
CA PRO A 134 -17.17 -0.08 4.34
C PRO A 134 -17.23 -1.57 4.71
N GLU A 135 -17.42 -2.46 3.74
CA GLU A 135 -17.49 -3.91 3.94
C GLU A 135 -16.16 -4.64 3.64
N SER A 136 -15.08 -3.89 3.40
CA SER A 136 -13.76 -4.47 3.09
C SER A 136 -12.98 -4.85 4.35
N MET A 137 -12.23 -5.94 4.26
CA MET A 137 -11.14 -6.25 5.20
C MET A 137 -9.88 -5.52 4.77
N LEU A 138 -9.20 -4.87 5.72
CA LEU A 138 -7.93 -4.19 5.49
C LEU A 138 -6.77 -5.00 6.07
N HIS A 139 -6.05 -5.71 5.21
CA HIS A 139 -4.92 -6.53 5.62
C HIS A 139 -3.61 -5.75 5.47
N PHE A 140 -2.96 -5.43 6.59
CA PHE A 140 -1.64 -4.80 6.62
C PHE A 140 -0.55 -5.86 6.53
N GLU A 141 0.34 -5.71 5.56
CA GLU A 141 1.30 -6.75 5.19
C GLU A 141 2.72 -6.19 5.04
N ASP A 142 3.72 -6.94 5.52
CA ASP A 142 5.15 -6.62 5.42
C ASP A 142 5.55 -5.21 5.91
N PHE A 143 4.86 -4.69 6.94
CA PHE A 143 5.22 -3.43 7.59
C PHE A 143 6.43 -3.58 8.51
N GLY A 144 7.20 -2.49 8.65
CA GLY A 144 8.26 -2.40 9.64
C GLY A 144 7.72 -2.59 11.05
N ARG A 145 8.43 -3.34 11.90
CA ARG A 145 7.92 -3.79 13.21
C ARG A 145 7.33 -2.66 14.07
N SER A 146 8.01 -1.51 14.13
CA SER A 146 7.53 -0.35 14.89
C SER A 146 6.21 0.21 14.34
N ASN A 147 6.04 0.25 13.02
CA ASN A 147 4.82 0.75 12.38
C ASN A 147 3.69 -0.28 12.53
N ALA A 148 4.00 -1.57 12.33
CA ALA A 148 3.05 -2.66 12.49
C ALA A 148 2.43 -2.68 13.90
N ASP A 149 3.24 -2.56 14.95
CA ASP A 149 2.77 -2.53 16.35
C ASP A 149 1.83 -1.33 16.61
N VAL A 150 2.15 -0.16 16.06
CA VAL A 150 1.33 1.05 16.19
C VAL A 150 0.00 0.91 15.46
N ILE A 151 0.04 0.45 14.20
CA ILE A 151 -1.15 0.24 13.36
C ILE A 151 -2.07 -0.79 14.02
N LEU A 152 -1.55 -1.95 14.40
CA LEU A 152 -2.33 -3.02 15.00
C LEU A 152 -3.04 -2.54 16.28
N ASN A 153 -2.30 -1.93 17.20
CA ASN A 153 -2.89 -1.46 18.45
C ASN A 153 -3.92 -0.34 18.26
N LYS A 154 -3.79 0.45 17.20
CA LYS A 154 -4.73 1.53 16.90
C LYS A 154 -6.02 1.03 16.27
N TYR A 155 -5.98 -0.02 15.44
CA TYR A 155 -7.05 -0.40 14.53
C TYR A 155 -7.73 -1.75 14.81
N LYS A 156 -7.09 -2.69 15.53
CA LYS A 156 -7.60 -4.05 15.76
C LYS A 156 -9.02 -4.14 16.31
N ASP A 157 -9.44 -3.16 17.12
CA ASP A 157 -10.77 -3.13 17.76
C ASP A 157 -11.74 -2.15 17.07
N LYS A 158 -11.34 -1.53 15.96
CA LYS A 158 -12.10 -0.46 15.28
C LYS A 158 -12.53 -0.83 13.87
N ILE A 159 -11.72 -1.62 13.17
CA ILE A 159 -11.94 -2.01 11.77
C ILE A 159 -11.65 -3.50 11.63
N LEU A 160 -12.18 -4.11 10.57
CA LEU A 160 -11.78 -5.47 10.20
C LEU A 160 -10.37 -5.42 9.59
N THR A 161 -9.38 -5.85 10.36
CA THR A 161 -7.96 -5.86 10.00
C THR A 161 -7.28 -7.18 10.31
#